data_AF-A0A9Y4NVJ4-F1
#
_entry.id   AF-A0A9Y4NVJ4-F1
#
_cell.length_a   1.000
_cell.length_b   1.000
_cell.length_c   1.000
_cell.angle_alpha   90.00
_cell.angle_beta   90.00
_cell.angle_gamma   90.00
#
_symmetry.space_group_name_H-M   'P 1'
#
loop_
_entity.id
_entity.type
_entity.pdbx_description
1 polymer ?
#
loop_
_entity_poly.entity_id
_entity_poly.type
_entity_poly.pdbx_seq_one_letter_code
_entity_poly.pdbx_strand_id
1 'polypeptide(L)'
;MFSVLALKLPGRESRAREPFFEDMQQIVEEVVDVLLPLLQEKPFALFGHSFGAFTSFAVAEALKKHHNVEPAHMFLSGASAPYVRTHRNTVSFTSVNTNTQEELNTWNVD
;
A
#
# COMPACT_ATOMS: atom_id res chain seq x y z
N MET A 1 -7.95 3.56 -24.52
CA MET A 1 -8.14 4.42 -23.34
C MET A 1 -8.07 3.53 -22.11
N PHE A 2 -7.28 3.87 -21.11
CA PHE A 2 -7.22 3.14 -19.84
C PHE A 2 -7.88 3.98 -18.75
N SER A 3 -8.50 3.31 -17.77
CA SER A 3 -9.07 3.95 -16.58
C SER A 3 -8.29 3.51 -15.35
N VAL A 4 -8.03 4.44 -14.44
CA VAL A 4 -7.33 4.15 -13.17
C VAL A 4 -8.36 4.16 -12.05
N LEU A 5 -8.38 3.08 -11.26
CA LEU A 5 -9.21 2.95 -10.06
C LEU A 5 -8.29 2.88 -8.85
N ALA A 6 -8.45 3.82 -7.91
CA ALA A 6 -7.70 3.84 -6.66
C ALA A 6 -8.55 3.24 -5.54
N LEU A 7 -8.02 2.22 -4.87
CA LEU A 7 -8.66 1.60 -3.71
C LEU A 7 -8.43 2.45 -2.46
N LYS A 8 -9.49 2.68 -1.70
CA LYS A 8 -9.46 3.43 -0.43
C LYS A 8 -9.83 2.50 0.72
N LEU A 9 -8.84 2.20 1.55
CA LEU A 9 -9.03 1.36 2.73
C LEU A 9 -9.72 2.16 3.86
N PRO A 10 -10.46 1.48 4.74
CA PRO A 10 -10.98 2.05 5.98
C PRO A 10 -9.93 2.78 6.81
N GLY A 11 -10.38 3.74 7.62
CA GLY A 11 -9.52 4.53 8.51
C GLY A 11 -8.65 5.57 7.79
N ARG A 12 -8.87 5.80 6.49
CA ARG A 12 -8.13 6.78 5.67
C ARG A 12 -9.06 7.66 4.84
N GLU A 13 -8.64 8.89 4.62
CA GLU A 13 -9.31 9.85 3.73
C GLU A 13 -10.84 9.94 3.95
N SER A 14 -11.64 9.67 2.90
CA SER A 14 -13.10 9.68 2.95
C SER A 14 -13.70 8.59 3.83
N ARG A 15 -12.93 7.57 4.21
CA ARG A 15 -13.31 6.46 5.11
C ARG A 15 -12.65 6.58 6.49
N ALA A 16 -12.19 7.78 6.88
CA ALA A 16 -11.44 7.99 8.13
C ALA A 16 -12.20 7.64 9.43
N ARG A 17 -13.54 7.58 9.39
CA ARG A 17 -14.37 7.19 10.55
C ARG A 17 -14.63 5.70 10.64
N GLU A 18 -14.29 4.94 9.60
CA GLU A 18 -14.42 3.49 9.61
C GLU A 18 -13.22 2.88 10.33
N PRO A 19 -13.41 1.80 11.11
CA PRO A 19 -12.30 1.12 11.76
C PRO A 19 -11.33 0.56 10.73
N PHE A 20 -10.03 0.58 11.04
CA PHE A 20 -9.04 -0.11 10.21
C PHE A 20 -9.32 -1.60 10.18
N PHE A 21 -8.99 -2.24 9.07
CA PHE A 21 -8.90 -3.70 9.03
C PHE A 21 -7.82 -4.22 9.98
N GLU A 22 -8.11 -5.36 10.59
CA GLU A 22 -7.24 -5.99 11.57
C GLU A 22 -6.22 -6.94 10.91
N ASP A 23 -6.55 -7.46 9.72
CA ASP A 23 -5.70 -8.39 8.99
C ASP A 23 -5.81 -8.22 7.47
N MET A 24 -4.93 -8.92 6.75
CA MET A 24 -4.87 -8.89 5.29
C MET A 24 -6.09 -9.58 4.64
N GLN A 25 -6.70 -10.55 5.31
CA GLN A 25 -7.82 -11.31 4.77
C GLN A 25 -9.04 -10.40 4.60
N GLN A 26 -9.36 -9.58 5.62
CA GLN A 26 -10.44 -8.60 5.54
C GLN A 26 -10.24 -7.61 4.39
N ILE A 27 -9.00 -7.16 4.17
CA ILE A 27 -8.67 -6.29 3.04
C ILE A 27 -8.95 -6.99 1.71
N VAL A 28 -8.47 -8.23 1.57
CA VAL A 28 -8.60 -8.99 0.32
C VAL A 28 -10.06 -9.28 0.02
N GLU A 29 -10.85 -9.70 1.01
CA GLU A 29 -12.27 -9.99 0.86
C GLU A 29 -13.03 -8.76 0.36
N GLU A 30 -12.92 -7.62 1.04
CA GLU A 30 -13.65 -6.40 0.62
C GLU A 30 -13.18 -5.91 -0.76
N VAL A 31 -11.88 -5.95 -1.03
CA VAL A 31 -11.35 -5.52 -2.33
C VAL A 31 -11.82 -6.44 -3.46
N VAL A 32 -11.82 -7.76 -3.26
CA VAL A 32 -12.31 -8.72 -4.25
C VAL A 32 -13.79 -8.50 -4.51
N ASP A 33 -14.60 -8.34 -3.47
CA ASP A 33 -16.05 -8.11 -3.59
C ASP A 33 -16.36 -6.85 -4.41
N VAL A 34 -15.60 -5.78 -4.21
CA VAL A 34 -15.76 -4.52 -4.95
C VAL A 34 -15.26 -4.65 -6.40
N LEU A 35 -14.14 -5.34 -6.62
CA LEU A 35 -13.53 -5.45 -7.94
C LEU A 35 -14.26 -6.44 -8.84
N LEU A 36 -14.74 -7.57 -8.32
CA LEU A 36 -15.25 -8.68 -9.13
C LEU A 36 -16.31 -8.27 -10.17
N PRO A 37 -17.30 -7.41 -9.87
CA PRO A 37 -18.26 -6.92 -10.87
C PRO A 37 -17.64 -6.07 -11.98
N LEU A 38 -16.50 -5.42 -11.71
CA LEU A 38 -15.82 -4.51 -12.64
C LEU A 38 -14.85 -5.24 -13.58
N LEU A 39 -14.39 -6.42 -13.19
CA LEU A 39 -13.31 -7.15 -13.89
C LEU A 39 -13.78 -8.07 -15.02
N GLN A 40 -15.09 -8.33 -15.13
CA GLN A 40 -15.60 -9.35 -16.07
C GLN A 40 -15.51 -8.97 -17.55
N GLU A 41 -15.42 -7.68 -17.87
CA GLU A 41 -15.55 -7.22 -19.26
C GLU A 41 -14.22 -6.90 -19.96
N LYS A 42 -13.13 -6.66 -19.23
CA LYS A 42 -11.88 -6.12 -19.80
C LYS A 42 -10.62 -6.60 -19.07
N PRO A 43 -9.49 -6.74 -19.79
CA PRO A 43 -8.21 -7.01 -19.14
C PRO A 43 -7.85 -5.88 -18.19
N PHE A 44 -7.32 -6.22 -17.03
CA PHE A 44 -6.91 -5.28 -16.00
C PHE A 44 -5.47 -5.55 -15.56
N ALA A 45 -4.88 -4.57 -14.90
CA ALA A 45 -3.59 -4.68 -14.26
C ALA A 45 -3.70 -4.17 -12.81
N LEU A 46 -2.87 -4.73 -11.92
CA LEU A 46 -2.77 -4.28 -10.54
C LEU A 46 -1.46 -3.51 -10.33
N PHE A 47 -1.54 -2.44 -9.57
CA PHE A 47 -0.39 -1.66 -9.13
C PHE A 47 -0.40 -1.57 -7.61
N GLY A 48 0.75 -1.82 -6.99
CA GLY A 48 0.91 -1.74 -5.55
C GLY A 48 2.31 -1.28 -5.15
N HIS A 49 2.39 -0.36 -4.19
CA HIS A 49 3.65 0.11 -3.61
C HIS A 49 3.76 -0.26 -2.13
N SER A 50 4.92 -0.75 -1.70
CA SER A 50 5.20 -1.17 -0.32
C SER A 50 4.13 -2.14 0.20
N PHE A 51 3.37 -1.77 1.23
CA PHE A 51 2.23 -2.55 1.70
C PHE A 51 1.24 -2.91 0.58
N GLY A 52 0.94 -1.94 -0.30
CA GLY A 52 0.04 -2.15 -1.43
C GLY A 52 0.55 -3.18 -2.44
N ALA A 53 1.86 -3.45 -2.50
CA ALA A 53 2.40 -4.52 -3.35
C ALA A 53 1.99 -5.90 -2.82
N PHE A 54 2.11 -6.11 -1.50
CA PHE A 54 1.63 -7.35 -0.86
C PHE A 54 0.12 -7.49 -0.98
N THR A 55 -0.63 -6.40 -0.76
CA THR A 55 -2.09 -6.39 -0.95
C THR A 55 -2.48 -6.75 -2.38
N SER A 56 -1.83 -6.15 -3.38
CA SER A 56 -2.10 -6.45 -4.80
C SER A 56 -1.83 -7.92 -5.14
N PHE A 57 -0.77 -8.50 -4.57
CA PHE A 57 -0.46 -9.91 -4.74
C PHE A 57 -1.52 -10.82 -4.11
N ALA A 58 -1.91 -10.56 -2.87
CA ALA A 58 -2.92 -11.36 -2.17
C ALA A 58 -4.29 -11.27 -2.88
N VAL A 59 -4.67 -10.09 -3.38
CA VAL A 59 -5.89 -9.91 -4.18
C VAL A 59 -5.82 -10.69 -5.49
N ALA A 60 -4.69 -10.65 -6.21
CA ALA A 60 -4.52 -11.43 -7.44
C ALA A 60 -4.62 -12.94 -7.19
N GLU A 61 -4.02 -13.42 -6.09
CA GLU A 61 -4.08 -14.82 -5.68
C GLU A 61 -5.53 -15.23 -5.35
N ALA A 62 -6.26 -14.41 -4.59
CA ALA A 62 -7.66 -14.68 -4.25
C ALA A 62 -8.57 -14.69 -5.47
N LEU A 63 -8.45 -13.70 -6.37
CA LEU A 63 -9.21 -13.64 -7.62
C LEU A 63 -9.00 -14.89 -8.48
N LYS A 64 -7.74 -15.33 -8.61
CA LYS A 64 -7.40 -16.53 -9.38
C LYS A 64 -7.98 -17.79 -8.75
N LYS A 65 -7.79 -17.96 -7.44
CA LYS A 65 -8.19 -19.16 -6.70
C LYS A 65 -9.70 -19.33 -6.62
N HIS A 66 -10.44 -18.24 -6.40
CA HIS A 66 -11.88 -18.30 -6.10
C HIS A 66 -12.77 -17.97 -7.29
N HIS A 67 -12.27 -17.23 -8.28
CA HIS A 67 -13.08 -16.73 -9.39
C HIS A 67 -12.49 -17.02 -10.78
N ASN A 68 -11.30 -17.64 -10.85
CA ASN A 68 -10.59 -17.89 -12.10
C ASN A 68 -10.36 -16.59 -12.92
N VAL A 69 -10.19 -15.47 -12.22
CA VAL A 69 -9.89 -14.15 -12.79
C VAL A 69 -8.43 -13.81 -12.46
N GLU A 70 -7.64 -13.40 -13.45
CA GLU A 70 -6.25 -13.01 -13.25
C GLU A 70 -5.90 -11.69 -13.96
N PRO A 71 -5.05 -10.84 -13.35
CA PRO A 71 -4.59 -9.62 -13.99
C PRO A 71 -3.66 -9.95 -15.16
N ALA A 72 -3.75 -9.19 -16.25
CA ALA A 72 -2.81 -9.31 -17.37
C ALA A 72 -1.39 -8.88 -16.98
N HIS A 73 -1.28 -7.90 -16.08
CA HIS A 73 -0.02 -7.39 -15.56
C HIS A 73 -0.11 -7.01 -14.08
N MET A 74 1.02 -7.13 -13.38
CA MET A 74 1.18 -6.67 -12.01
C MET A 74 2.43 -5.81 -11.88
N PHE A 75 2.29 -4.64 -11.27
CA PHE A 75 3.36 -3.70 -11.01
C PHE A 75 3.55 -3.59 -9.50
N LEU A 76 4.56 -4.27 -8.97
CA LEU A 76 4.86 -4.35 -7.54
C LEU A 76 6.12 -3.54 -7.24
N SER A 77 5.97 -2.44 -6.49
CA SER A 77 7.04 -1.48 -6.22
C SER A 77 7.35 -1.40 -4.72
N GLY A 78 8.62 -1.14 -4.36
CA GLY A 78 9.01 -0.90 -2.96
C GLY A 78 8.76 -2.06 -2.00
N ALA A 79 8.67 -3.28 -2.54
CA ALA A 79 8.51 -4.50 -1.77
C ALA A 79 9.60 -5.49 -2.19
N SER A 80 10.20 -6.15 -1.21
CA SER A 80 11.11 -7.25 -1.49
C SER A 80 10.32 -8.52 -1.79
N ALA A 81 10.88 -9.37 -2.63
CA ALA A 81 10.26 -10.65 -2.91
C ALA A 81 10.09 -11.44 -1.59
N PRO A 82 9.00 -12.21 -1.41
CA PRO A 82 8.67 -12.86 -0.14
C PRO A 82 9.77 -13.79 0.40
N TYR A 83 10.58 -14.34 -0.50
CA TYR A 83 11.70 -15.23 -0.20
C TYR A 83 13.02 -14.49 0.08
N VAL A 84 13.09 -13.19 -0.15
CA VAL A 84 14.28 -12.39 0.11
C VAL A 84 14.23 -11.92 1.56
N ARG A 85 15.21 -12.39 2.36
CA ARG A 85 15.47 -11.81 3.67
C ARG A 85 15.94 -10.38 3.46
N THR A 86 15.04 -9.41 3.63
CA THR A 86 15.44 -8.00 3.62
C THR A 86 16.45 -7.78 4.73
N HIS A 87 17.71 -7.54 4.36
CA HIS A 87 18.64 -6.84 5.22
C HIS A 87 18.10 -5.41 5.35
N ARG A 88 17.18 -5.19 6.29
CA ARG A 88 16.96 -3.84 6.83
C ARG A 88 18.28 -3.48 7.49
N ASN A 89 19.14 -2.78 6.77
CA ASN A 89 20.15 -1.96 7.42
C ASN A 89 19.35 -1.00 8.30
N THR A 90 19.29 -1.31 9.60
CA THR A 90 18.69 -0.44 10.60
C THR A 90 19.44 0.88 10.51
N VAL A 91 18.86 1.87 9.83
CA VAL A 91 19.27 3.25 10.04
C VAL A 91 18.79 3.55 11.45
N SER A 92 19.71 3.48 12.42
CA SER A 92 19.44 3.99 13.75
C SER A 92 19.19 5.48 13.60
N PHE A 93 17.91 5.88 13.69
CA PHE A 93 17.59 7.25 14.05
C PHE A 93 18.16 7.45 15.45
N THR A 94 19.41 7.89 15.50
CA THR A 94 19.99 8.39 16.74
C THR A 94 19.19 9.64 17.04
N SER A 95 18.51 9.67 18.20
CA SER A 95 17.68 10.82 18.59
C SER A 95 18.47 12.10 18.39
N VAL A 96 17.92 13.03 17.61
CA VAL A 96 18.46 14.38 17.52
C VAL A 96 18.48 14.91 18.96
N ASN A 97 19.67 15.10 19.51
CA ASN A 97 19.83 15.57 20.87
C ASN A 97 19.39 17.04 20.87
N THR A 98 18.16 17.31 21.32
CA THR A 98 17.64 18.67 21.47
C THR A 98 18.31 19.33 22.65
N ASN A 99 19.51 19.87 22.43
CA ASN A 99 20.09 20.88 23.28
C ASN A 99 20.87 21.84 22.40
N THR A 100 20.24 22.96 22.07
CA THR A 100 20.90 24.26 21.84
C THR A 100 19.79 25.29 21.66
N GLN A 101 19.41 25.93 22.77
CA GLN A 101 18.71 27.21 22.76
C GLN A 101 19.60 28.34 22.17
N GLU A 102 20.82 28.02 21.72
CA GLU A 102 21.82 28.94 21.15
C GLU A 102 21.69 29.17 19.63
N GLU A 103 20.97 28.33 18.87
CA GLU A 103 20.87 28.49 17.40
C GLU A 103 19.75 29.45 16.93
N LEU A 104 18.96 30.03 17.84
CA LEU A 104 17.86 30.96 17.49
C LEU A 104 18.29 32.44 17.41
N ASN A 105 19.54 32.78 17.72
CA ASN A 105 20.02 34.17 17.71
C ASN A 105 20.79 34.58 16.44
N THR A 106 20.92 33.71 15.43
CA THR A 106 21.68 34.02 14.20
C THR A 106 20.83 34.38 12.99
N TRP A 107 19.50 34.43 13.11
CA TRP A 107 18.58 34.76 11.99
C TRP A 107 17.85 36.09 12.11
N ASN A 108 18.42 37.08 12.80
CA ASN A 108 17.97 38.48 12.72
C ASN A 108 19.17 39.42 12.88
N VAL A 109 19.78 39.82 11.77
CA VAL A 109 20.23 41.20 11.50
C VAL A 109 20.57 41.34 10.01
N ASP A 110 19.92 42.36 9.42
CA ASP A 110 20.05 43.04 8.12
C ASP A 110 19.81 42.27 6.80
#